data_AF-A0A9D5WFE5-F1
#
_entry.id   AF-A0A9D5WFE5-F1
#
_cell.length_a   1.000
_cell.length_b   1.000
_cell.length_c   1.000
_cell.angle_alpha   90.00
_cell.angle_beta   90.00
_cell.angle_gamma   90.00
#
_symmetry.space_group_name_H-M   'P 1'
#
loop_
_entity.id
_entity.type
_entity.pdbx_description
1 polymer ?
#
loop_
_entity_poly.entity_id
_entity_poly.type
_entity_poly.pdbx_seq_one_letter_code
_entity_poly.pdbx_strand_id
1 'polypeptide(L)'
;IYTNPDKVNARVTIPISTYELISKGFPVDYFLYANNYAEAEQKIALFDNIDEAIKTFEAGARKAKGTTTEQGLVTSYFANPFGPVQERPLAEQLVRQYFGVLFERGVKVGEMHTSLAIEGQTKDGPRLAAEELFSMINED
;
A
#
# COMPACT_ATOMS: atom_id res chain seq x y z
N ILE A 1 20.82 13.90 9.23
CA ILE A 1 19.71 13.34 10.04
C ILE A 1 18.87 14.53 10.49
N TYR A 2 17.61 14.63 10.06
CA TYR A 2 16.68 15.66 10.50
C TYR A 2 15.65 15.02 11.42
N THR A 3 15.42 15.57 12.62
CA THR A 3 14.46 15.05 13.60
C THR A 3 13.54 16.16 14.13
N ASN A 4 12.30 15.80 14.48
CA ASN A 4 11.39 16.70 15.19
C ASN A 4 10.71 15.96 16.36
N PRO A 5 11.47 15.61 17.42
CA PRO A 5 11.01 14.73 18.49
C PRO A 5 9.90 15.36 19.35
N ASP A 6 9.80 16.68 19.34
CA ASP A 6 8.91 17.46 20.22
C ASP A 6 7.44 17.49 19.75
N LYS A 7 7.16 16.93 18.56
CA LYS A 7 5.81 16.88 17.98
C LYS A 7 5.18 15.50 18.16
N VAL A 8 3.85 15.49 18.29
CA VAL A 8 3.02 14.26 18.32
C VAL A 8 3.28 13.36 17.09
N ASN A 9 3.70 13.94 15.96
CA ASN A 9 4.11 13.22 14.75
C ASN A 9 5.62 13.43 14.47
N ALA A 10 6.47 12.94 15.37
CA ALA A 10 7.92 13.01 15.20
C ALA A 10 8.37 12.26 13.95
N ARG A 11 9.30 12.86 13.18
CA ARG A 11 9.85 12.28 11.95
C ARG A 11 11.37 12.27 12.02
N VAL A 12 11.99 11.27 11.39
CA VAL A 12 13.42 11.17 11.16
C VAL A 12 13.71 10.96 9.68
N THR A 13 14.68 11.69 9.12
CA THR A 13 15.13 11.50 7.73
C THR A 13 16.58 11.01 7.70
N ILE A 14 16.77 9.80 7.16
CA ILE A 14 18.08 9.16 6.94
C ILE A 14 18.16 8.64 5.50
N PRO A 15 19.32 8.77 4.82
CA PRO A 15 19.53 8.10 3.55
C PRO A 15 19.66 6.60 3.78
N ILE A 16 18.76 5.81 3.18
CA ILE A 16 18.72 4.35 3.34
C ILE A 16 19.45 3.59 2.21
N SER A 17 19.65 4.23 1.06
CA SER A 17 20.20 3.59 -0.14
C SER A 17 21.02 4.55 -0.98
N THR A 18 21.95 4.00 -1.77
CA THR A 18 22.76 4.75 -2.72
C THR A 18 21.95 5.11 -3.97
N TYR A 19 22.34 6.19 -4.65
CA TYR A 19 21.73 6.58 -5.92
C TYR A 19 21.82 5.47 -6.98
N GLU A 20 22.94 4.76 -7.03
CA GLU A 20 23.15 3.62 -7.93
C GLU A 20 22.09 2.53 -7.71
N LEU A 21 21.79 2.19 -6.45
CA LEU A 21 20.76 1.20 -6.13
C LEU A 21 19.36 1.66 -6.55
N ILE A 22 19.03 2.93 -6.31
CA ILE A 22 17.71 3.51 -6.64
C ILE A 22 17.49 3.59 -8.15
N SER A 23 18.54 3.87 -8.93
CA SER A 23 18.44 4.10 -10.38
C SER A 23 18.51 2.82 -11.24
N LYS A 24 18.93 1.68 -10.66
CA LYS A 24 19.09 0.40 -11.37
C LYS A 24 17.79 -0.15 -11.97
N GLY A 25 16.64 0.12 -11.34
CA GLY A 25 15.36 -0.49 -11.68
C GLY A 25 15.30 -1.97 -11.25
N PHE A 26 14.16 -2.40 -10.74
CA PHE A 26 13.92 -3.79 -10.33
C PHE A 26 12.62 -4.28 -10.95
N PRO A 27 12.54 -5.56 -11.35
CA PRO A 27 11.26 -6.16 -11.68
C PRO A 27 10.34 -6.12 -10.46
N VAL A 28 9.03 -6.07 -10.72
CA VAL A 28 8.00 -6.05 -9.69
C VAL A 28 7.27 -7.37 -9.76
N ASP A 29 7.39 -8.20 -8.72
CA ASP A 29 6.70 -9.50 -8.64
C ASP A 29 5.35 -9.40 -7.94
N TYR A 30 5.20 -8.42 -7.04
CA TYR A 30 3.98 -8.17 -6.25
C TYR A 30 3.60 -6.69 -6.25
N PHE A 31 2.31 -6.40 -6.38
CA PHE A 31 1.74 -5.06 -6.24
C PHE A 31 0.53 -5.10 -5.31
N LEU A 32 0.74 -4.69 -4.05
CA LEU A 32 -0.21 -4.94 -2.95
C LEU A 32 -0.80 -3.63 -2.38
N TYR A 33 -2.11 -3.61 -2.21
CA TYR A 33 -2.84 -2.56 -1.51
C TYR A 33 -2.78 -2.80 0.01
N ALA A 34 -2.24 -1.85 0.77
CA ALA A 34 -2.12 -1.99 2.22
C ALA A 34 -3.45 -1.68 2.94
N ASN A 35 -4.23 -2.72 3.20
CA ASN A 35 -5.47 -2.64 3.96
C ASN A 35 -5.17 -2.64 5.46
N ASN A 36 -5.51 -1.55 6.16
CA ASN A 36 -5.23 -1.41 7.60
C ASN A 36 -6.47 -1.52 8.50
N TYR A 37 -7.64 -1.76 7.92
CA TYR A 37 -8.93 -1.59 8.61
C TYR A 37 -9.77 -2.87 8.67
N ALA A 38 -9.49 -3.84 7.80
CA ALA A 38 -10.15 -5.14 7.81
C ALA A 38 -9.23 -6.22 8.41
N GLU A 39 -9.84 -7.12 9.18
CA GLU A 39 -9.21 -8.37 9.62
C GLU A 39 -9.49 -9.44 8.57
N ALA A 40 -8.49 -10.26 8.27
CA ALA A 40 -8.61 -11.41 7.40
C ALA A 40 -7.77 -12.57 7.96
N GLU A 41 -8.24 -13.81 7.78
CA GLU A 41 -7.47 -15.00 8.13
C GLU A 41 -6.23 -15.13 7.24
N GLN A 42 -6.44 -15.02 5.92
CA GLN A 42 -5.37 -14.87 4.94
C GLN A 42 -4.97 -13.41 4.84
N LYS A 43 -3.70 -13.10 5.14
CA LYS A 43 -3.21 -11.72 5.17
C LYS A 43 -2.94 -11.17 3.78
N ILE A 44 -2.69 -12.01 2.77
CA ILE A 44 -2.51 -11.58 1.38
C ILE A 44 -3.57 -12.21 0.49
N ALA A 45 -4.46 -11.37 -0.04
CA ALA A 45 -5.50 -11.80 -0.98
C ALA A 45 -5.16 -11.28 -2.37
N LEU A 46 -4.95 -12.17 -3.34
CA LEU A 46 -4.68 -11.79 -4.73
C LEU A 46 -5.98 -11.56 -5.49
N PHE A 47 -5.95 -10.64 -6.45
CA PHE A 47 -7.07 -10.37 -7.34
C PHE A 47 -6.99 -11.21 -8.61
N ASP A 48 -8.08 -11.90 -8.95
CA ASP A 48 -8.24 -12.57 -10.24
C ASP A 48 -8.79 -11.62 -11.32
N ASN A 49 -9.34 -10.48 -10.92
CA ASN A 49 -10.00 -9.53 -11.79
C ASN A 49 -9.36 -8.13 -11.70
N ILE A 50 -8.95 -7.61 -12.86
CA ILE A 50 -8.31 -6.30 -12.97
C ILE A 50 -9.21 -5.13 -12.56
N ASP A 51 -10.51 -5.19 -12.88
CA ASP A 51 -11.47 -4.13 -12.54
C ASP A 51 -11.72 -4.07 -11.03
N GLU A 52 -11.76 -5.23 -10.35
CA GLU A 52 -11.85 -5.29 -8.89
C GLU A 52 -10.59 -4.73 -8.23
N ALA A 53 -9.41 -5.10 -8.73
CA ALA A 53 -8.15 -4.55 -8.25
C ALA A 53 -8.13 -3.02 -8.38
N ILE A 54 -8.39 -2.50 -9.58
CA ILE A 54 -8.45 -1.06 -9.84
C ILE A 54 -9.44 -0.37 -8.91
N LYS A 55 -10.65 -0.92 -8.76
CA LYS A 55 -11.69 -0.34 -7.90
C LYS A 55 -11.22 -0.22 -6.45
N THR A 56 -10.54 -1.23 -5.91
CA THR A 56 -9.99 -1.18 -4.55
C THR A 56 -8.93 -0.10 -4.42
N PHE A 57 -7.96 -0.06 -5.34
CA PHE A 57 -6.86 0.91 -5.28
C PHE A 57 -7.36 2.35 -5.49
N GLU A 58 -8.28 2.58 -6.42
CA GLU A 58 -8.90 3.89 -6.65
C GLU A 58 -9.78 4.34 -5.49
N ALA A 59 -10.47 3.42 -4.81
CA ALA A 59 -11.20 3.75 -3.59
C ALA A 59 -10.25 4.21 -2.48
N GLY A 60 -9.07 3.58 -2.39
CA GLY A 60 -8.01 3.94 -1.45
C GLY A 60 -8.51 4.06 -0.01
N ALA A 61 -9.37 3.12 0.37
CA ALA A 61 -9.96 3.05 1.70
C ALA A 61 -8.90 2.76 2.76
N ARG A 62 -8.84 3.57 3.82
CA ARG A 62 -7.97 3.33 4.97
C ARG A 62 -8.62 3.87 6.23
N LYS A 63 -8.30 3.27 7.38
CA LYS A 63 -8.65 3.86 8.68
C LYS A 63 -7.56 4.84 9.09
N ALA A 64 -7.94 6.09 9.38
CA ALA A 64 -7.02 7.13 9.79
C ALA A 64 -6.46 6.86 11.20
N LYS A 65 -5.13 6.95 11.34
CA LYS A 65 -4.38 6.72 12.60
C LYS A 65 -3.87 8.02 13.23
N GLY A 66 -4.64 9.11 13.09
CA GLY A 66 -4.39 10.38 13.79
C GLY A 66 -3.21 11.22 13.27
N THR A 67 -2.71 10.95 12.05
CA THR A 67 -1.68 11.76 11.40
C THR A 67 -2.25 12.95 10.61
N THR A 68 -3.58 12.99 10.44
CA THR A 68 -4.39 14.04 9.81
C THR A 68 -5.63 14.31 10.67
N THR A 69 -6.46 15.30 10.31
CA THR A 69 -7.75 15.60 10.98
C THR A 69 -8.83 14.54 10.73
N GLU A 70 -8.58 13.57 9.88
CA GLU A 70 -9.53 12.51 9.52
C GLU A 70 -9.69 11.49 10.66
N GLN A 71 -10.94 11.09 10.90
CA GLN A 71 -11.29 10.06 11.88
C GLN A 71 -12.09 8.94 11.20
N GLY A 72 -11.86 7.70 11.64
CA GLY A 72 -12.59 6.53 11.12
C GLY A 72 -12.08 6.03 9.77
N LEU A 73 -12.94 5.30 9.05
CA LEU A 73 -12.68 4.80 7.71
C LEU A 73 -12.85 5.94 6.70
N VAL A 74 -11.80 6.22 5.93
CA VAL A 74 -11.79 7.27 4.92
C VAL A 74 -11.36 6.70 3.58
N THR A 75 -11.84 7.32 2.51
CA THR A 75 -11.45 7.01 1.13
C THR A 75 -10.78 8.23 0.53
N SER A 76 -9.69 7.99 -0.21
CA SER A 76 -8.96 9.00 -0.95
C SER A 76 -8.29 8.27 -2.09
N TYR A 77 -8.29 8.82 -3.30
CA TYR A 77 -7.80 8.13 -4.49
C TYR A 77 -6.37 7.58 -4.29
N PHE A 78 -6.17 6.26 -4.34
CA PHE A 78 -4.90 5.59 -3.96
C PHE A 78 -4.38 5.90 -2.54
N ALA A 79 -5.30 6.21 -1.63
CA ALA A 79 -5.03 6.76 -0.30
C ALA A 79 -4.14 8.02 -0.31
N ASN A 80 -4.09 8.73 -1.44
CA ASN A 80 -3.22 9.87 -1.69
C ASN A 80 -4.03 11.18 -1.87
N PRO A 81 -3.94 12.13 -0.92
CA PRO A 81 -4.67 13.40 -1.01
C PRO A 81 -4.04 14.41 -1.99
N PHE A 82 -2.93 14.08 -2.64
CA PHE A 82 -2.18 14.97 -3.52
C PHE A 82 -2.23 14.50 -4.99
N GLY A 83 -1.83 15.39 -5.91
CA GLY A 83 -1.61 15.17 -7.35
C GLY A 83 -2.72 14.41 -8.09
N PRO A 84 -2.67 13.06 -8.13
CA PRO A 84 -3.67 12.23 -8.81
C PRO A 84 -5.15 12.55 -8.53
N VAL A 85 -5.51 12.97 -7.32
CA VAL A 85 -6.92 13.28 -7.02
C VAL A 85 -7.39 14.56 -7.73
N GLN A 86 -6.49 15.53 -7.97
CA GLN A 86 -6.78 16.78 -8.68
C GLN A 86 -6.84 16.56 -10.21
N GLU A 87 -6.03 15.64 -10.74
CA GLU A 87 -5.91 15.36 -12.19
C GLU A 87 -6.46 13.98 -12.55
N ARG A 88 -7.59 13.60 -11.95
CA ARG A 88 -8.13 12.24 -12.00
C ARG A 88 -8.35 11.69 -13.42
N PRO A 89 -8.89 12.46 -14.41
CA PRO A 89 -9.06 11.95 -15.77
C PRO A 89 -7.73 11.51 -16.43
N LEU A 90 -6.64 12.23 -16.17
CA LEU A 90 -5.31 11.87 -16.69
C LEU A 90 -4.73 10.68 -15.91
N ALA A 91 -4.90 10.67 -14.59
CA ALA A 91 -4.42 9.58 -13.75
C ALA A 91 -5.10 8.25 -14.08
N GLU A 92 -6.41 8.24 -14.32
CA GLU A 92 -7.18 7.02 -14.61
C GLU A 92 -6.70 6.34 -15.90
N GLN A 93 -6.32 7.11 -16.94
CA GLN A 93 -5.73 6.55 -18.16
C GLN A 93 -4.44 5.78 -17.86
N LEU A 94 -3.56 6.36 -17.04
CA LEU A 94 -2.33 5.71 -16.62
C LEU A 94 -2.63 4.50 -15.72
N VAL A 95 -3.58 4.60 -14.80
CA VAL A 95 -3.97 3.47 -13.94
C VAL A 95 -4.40 2.28 -14.79
N ARG A 96 -5.28 2.47 -15.78
CA ARG A 96 -5.69 1.38 -16.69
C ARG A 96 -4.50 0.79 -17.44
N GLN A 97 -3.60 1.63 -17.95
CA GLN A 97 -2.41 1.17 -18.66
C GLN A 97 -1.48 0.34 -17.76
N TYR A 98 -1.17 0.84 -16.56
CA TYR A 98 -0.25 0.16 -15.63
C TYR A 98 -0.84 -1.14 -15.10
N PHE A 99 -2.10 -1.15 -14.66
CA PHE A 99 -2.75 -2.38 -14.22
C PHE A 99 -2.84 -3.40 -15.35
N GLY A 100 -3.11 -2.96 -16.58
CA GLY A 100 -3.05 -3.85 -17.76
C GLY A 100 -1.70 -4.54 -17.90
N VAL A 101 -0.60 -3.79 -17.81
CA VAL A 101 0.76 -4.33 -17.88
C VAL A 101 1.09 -5.25 -16.70
N LEU A 102 0.64 -4.91 -15.48
CA LEU A 102 0.86 -5.75 -14.29
C LEU A 102 0.23 -7.14 -14.48
N PHE A 103 -1.03 -7.18 -14.89
CA PHE A 103 -1.75 -8.43 -15.13
C PHE A 103 -1.18 -9.20 -16.33
N GLU A 104 -0.85 -8.53 -17.44
CA GLU A 104 -0.24 -9.15 -18.62
C GLU A 104 1.10 -9.83 -18.30
N ARG A 105 1.90 -9.22 -17.41
CA ARG A 105 3.20 -9.75 -17.00
C ARG A 105 3.12 -10.78 -15.87
N GLY A 106 1.91 -11.12 -15.40
CA GLY A 106 1.73 -12.06 -14.30
C GLY A 106 2.22 -11.53 -12.95
N VAL A 107 2.30 -10.20 -12.77
CA VAL A 107 2.57 -9.60 -11.46
C VAL A 107 1.42 -9.93 -10.53
N LYS A 108 1.72 -10.39 -9.31
CA LYS A 108 0.71 -10.75 -8.31
C LYS A 108 0.14 -9.46 -7.71
N VAL A 109 -1.05 -9.07 -8.17
CA VAL A 109 -1.77 -7.89 -7.66
C VAL A 109 -2.74 -8.32 -6.57
N GLY A 110 -2.77 -7.62 -5.43
CA GLY A 110 -3.58 -8.05 -4.28
C GLY A 110 -3.78 -7.01 -3.19
N GLU A 111 -4.39 -7.43 -2.07
CA GLU A 111 -4.47 -6.69 -0.81
C GLU A 111 -3.62 -7.36 0.26
N MET A 112 -2.91 -6.55 1.04
CA MET A 112 -2.22 -6.94 2.26
C MET A 112 -2.99 -6.43 3.48
N HIS A 113 -3.61 -7.34 4.22
CA HIS A 113 -4.40 -7.09 5.43
C HIS A 113 -3.50 -6.92 6.66
N THR A 114 -2.94 -5.72 6.78
CA THR A 114 -2.06 -5.36 7.91
C THR A 114 -2.78 -5.25 9.24
N SER A 115 -4.11 -5.08 9.25
CA SER A 115 -4.93 -4.91 10.47
C SER A 115 -4.43 -3.79 11.41
N LEU A 116 -3.56 -2.89 10.91
CA LEU A 116 -2.77 -1.96 11.73
C LEU A 116 -3.64 -0.98 12.53
N ALA A 117 -4.81 -0.63 12.01
CA ALA A 117 -5.76 0.28 12.65
C ALA A 117 -6.87 -0.44 13.43
N ILE A 118 -6.77 -1.76 13.59
CA ILE A 118 -7.59 -2.54 14.51
C ILE A 118 -6.95 -2.52 15.89
N GLU A 119 -7.77 -2.30 16.92
CA GLU A 119 -7.31 -2.28 18.31
C GLU A 119 -6.77 -3.66 18.71
N GLY A 120 -5.65 -3.68 19.42
CA GLY A 120 -4.93 -4.93 19.75
C GLY A 120 -4.03 -5.48 18.62
N GLN A 121 -4.22 -5.08 17.36
CA GLN A 121 -3.51 -5.65 16.20
C GLN A 121 -2.35 -4.79 15.68
N THR A 122 -2.03 -3.66 16.33
CA THR A 122 -1.03 -2.70 15.82
C THR A 122 0.37 -3.29 15.66
N LYS A 123 0.71 -4.36 16.39
CA LYS A 123 1.98 -5.09 16.27
C LYS A 123 1.82 -6.41 15.51
N ASP A 124 0.87 -7.23 15.91
CA ASP A 124 0.71 -8.58 15.37
C ASP A 124 0.16 -8.59 13.94
N GLY A 125 -0.77 -7.69 13.60
CA GLY A 125 -1.33 -7.60 12.25
C GLY A 125 -0.26 -7.40 11.17
N PRO A 126 0.60 -6.36 11.25
CA PRO A 126 1.68 -6.16 10.29
C PRO A 126 2.71 -7.28 10.30
N ARG A 127 3.00 -7.88 11.48
CA ARG A 127 3.93 -9.01 11.59
C ARG A 127 3.42 -10.22 10.83
N LEU A 128 2.17 -10.62 11.04
CA LEU A 128 1.56 -11.75 10.36
C LEU A 128 1.47 -11.52 8.84
N ALA A 129 1.12 -10.30 8.42
CA ALA A 129 1.10 -9.95 6.99
C ALA A 129 2.50 -10.02 6.36
N ALA A 130 3.54 -9.61 7.09
CA ALA A 130 4.92 -9.74 6.64
C ALA A 130 5.35 -11.21 6.59
N GLU A 131 5.04 -12.03 7.60
CA GLU A 131 5.33 -13.46 7.62
C GLU A 131 4.72 -14.19 6.43
N GLU A 132 3.46 -13.88 6.08
CA GLU A 132 2.81 -14.44 4.89
C GLU A 132 3.48 -13.98 3.59
N LEU A 133 3.82 -12.69 3.47
CA LEU A 133 4.58 -12.20 2.31
C LEU A 133 5.92 -12.93 2.18
N PHE A 134 6.64 -13.09 3.29
CA PHE A 134 7.92 -13.78 3.32
C PHE A 134 7.78 -15.24 2.88
N SER A 135 6.73 -15.95 3.29
CA SER A 135 6.46 -17.30 2.79
C SER A 135 6.23 -17.29 1.28
N MET A 136 5.40 -16.38 0.77
CA MET A 136 5.08 -16.29 -0.67
C MET A 136 6.27 -15.92 -1.56
N ILE A 137 7.24 -15.13 -1.07
CA ILE A 137 8.45 -14.75 -1.83
C ILE A 137 9.60 -15.75 -1.69
N ASN A 138 9.55 -16.63 -0.69
CA ASN A 138 10.57 -17.68 -0.47
C ASN A 138 10.09 -19.06 -0.95
N GLU A 139 8.90 -19.17 -1.53
CA GLU A 139 8.36 -20.41 -2.12
C GLU A 139 8.97 -20.78 -3.49
N ASP A 140 10.12 -20.18 -3.84
CA ASP A 140 10.93 -20.51 -5.02
C ASP A 140 12.20 -21.32 -4.66
#